data_AF-A0A212DHQ0-F1
#
_entry.id   AF-A0A212DHQ0-F1
#
_cell.length_a   1.000
_cell.length_b   1.000
_cell.length_c   1.000
_cell.angle_alpha   90.00
_cell.angle_beta   90.00
_cell.angle_gamma   90.00
#
_symmetry.space_group_name_H-M   'P 1'
#
loop_
_entity.id
_entity.type
_entity.pdbx_description
1 polymer ?
#
loop_
_entity_poly.entity_id
_entity_poly.type
_entity_poly.pdbx_seq_one_letter_code
_entity_poly.pdbx_strand_id
1 'polypeptide(L)'
;MAWKITPLLCLLVCVAAGGAAQPRTQLLNVCMNARYHKEKPGPEDKLHGQCSPWKKNACCFVNTSIEAHKDISSLYRFDWDHCGMMEPACKRHFIQDTCLYECSPNLGPWIQEASNYSRGSGRCIQMWFDPFQGNPNEEVARFYAESMNGAGLHEAWPLHFCLLLVLLWLLS
;
A
#
# COMPACT_ATOMS: atom_id res chain seq x y z
N MET A 1 -14.80 -18.13 -46.21
CA MET A 1 -13.54 -18.21 -45.44
C MET A 1 -13.39 -17.05 -44.45
N ALA A 2 -13.73 -15.80 -44.82
CA ALA A 2 -13.59 -14.62 -43.93
C ALA A 2 -14.44 -14.62 -42.64
N TRP A 3 -15.63 -15.25 -42.64
CA TRP A 3 -16.52 -15.32 -41.46
C TRP A 3 -15.94 -16.14 -40.28
N LYS A 4 -15.04 -17.10 -40.56
CA LYS A 4 -14.42 -17.92 -39.51
C LYS A 4 -13.26 -17.20 -38.79
N ILE A 5 -12.78 -16.08 -39.33
CA ILE A 5 -11.58 -15.37 -38.84
C ILE A 5 -11.95 -14.27 -37.84
N THR A 6 -13.13 -13.67 -38.00
CA THR A 6 -13.68 -12.61 -37.13
C THR A 6 -13.79 -12.99 -35.64
N PRO A 7 -14.35 -14.15 -35.24
CA PRO A 7 -14.45 -14.50 -33.83
C PRO A 7 -13.09 -14.86 -33.21
N LEU A 8 -12.16 -15.43 -33.99
CA LEU A 8 -10.79 -15.73 -33.56
C LEU A 8 -10.00 -14.44 -33.29
N LEU A 9 -10.20 -13.42 -34.14
CA LEU A 9 -9.61 -12.09 -33.95
C LEU A 9 -10.17 -11.39 -32.71
N CYS A 10 -11.48 -11.48 -32.45
CA CYS A 10 -12.08 -10.94 -31.22
C CYS A 10 -11.48 -11.59 -29.96
N LEU A 11 -11.25 -12.91 -30.00
CA LEU A 11 -10.65 -13.65 -28.88
C LEU A 11 -9.21 -13.17 -28.58
N LEU A 12 -8.40 -12.95 -29.63
CA LEU A 12 -7.03 -12.43 -29.50
C LEU A 12 -7.00 -11.00 -28.92
N VAL A 13 -7.93 -10.13 -29.33
CA VAL A 13 -8.03 -8.76 -28.84
C VAL A 13 -8.47 -8.71 -27.37
N CYS A 14 -9.41 -9.57 -26.95
CA CYS A 14 -9.87 -9.62 -25.56
C CYS A 14 -8.80 -10.14 -24.57
N VAL A 15 -7.98 -11.11 -24.98
CA VAL A 15 -6.86 -11.61 -24.15
C VAL A 15 -5.77 -10.54 -23.97
N ALA A 16 -5.55 -9.70 -24.98
CA ALA A 16 -4.57 -8.61 -24.91
C ALA A 16 -5.05 -7.39 -24.10
N ALA A 17 -6.36 -7.22 -23.92
CA ALA A 17 -6.96 -6.08 -23.23
C ALA A 17 -7.15 -6.28 -21.71
N GLY A 18 -6.99 -7.51 -21.20
CA GLY A 18 -7.04 -7.77 -19.76
C GLY A 18 -5.84 -7.16 -19.06
N GLY A 19 -6.00 -5.94 -18.54
CA GLY A 19 -4.99 -5.33 -17.67
C GLY A 19 -4.74 -6.21 -16.46
N ALA A 20 -3.47 -6.52 -16.16
CA ALA A 20 -3.11 -7.29 -14.99
C ALA A 20 -3.42 -6.48 -13.71
N ALA A 21 -4.57 -6.76 -13.08
CA ALA A 21 -4.83 -6.31 -11.72
C ALA A 21 -3.75 -6.90 -10.78
N GLN A 22 -3.10 -6.07 -9.96
CA GLN A 22 -2.13 -6.58 -8.98
C GLN A 22 -2.83 -7.53 -7.99
N PRO A 23 -2.29 -8.72 -7.72
CA PRO A 23 -2.84 -9.63 -6.72
C PRO A 23 -2.98 -8.96 -5.34
N ARG A 24 -4.13 -9.15 -4.68
CA ARG A 24 -4.45 -8.67 -3.31
C ARG A 24 -3.31 -8.87 -2.29
N THR A 25 -2.58 -9.97 -2.42
CA THR A 25 -1.46 -10.35 -1.55
C THR A 25 -0.24 -9.45 -1.69
N GLN A 26 -0.13 -8.66 -2.77
CA GLN A 26 0.99 -7.73 -2.99
C GLN A 26 0.81 -6.39 -2.27
N LEU A 27 -0.38 -6.09 -1.73
CA LEU A 27 -0.70 -4.79 -1.12
C LEU A 27 -0.75 -4.82 0.41
N LEU A 28 -0.87 -6.00 1.03
CA LEU A 28 -0.99 -6.14 2.48
C LEU A 28 0.30 -6.67 3.09
N ASN A 29 0.67 -6.12 4.25
CA ASN A 29 1.86 -6.53 5.00
C ASN A 29 3.12 -6.54 4.11
N VAL A 30 3.35 -5.41 3.44
CA VAL A 30 4.41 -5.22 2.45
C VAL A 30 5.21 -3.98 2.81
N CYS A 31 6.51 -4.02 2.52
CA CYS A 31 7.35 -2.84 2.60
C CYS A 31 7.49 -2.23 1.21
N MET A 32 7.40 -0.91 1.12
CA MET A 32 7.75 -0.20 -0.10
C MET A 32 9.24 -0.40 -0.39
N ASN A 33 9.60 -0.43 -1.68
CA ASN A 33 11.00 -0.46 -2.09
C ASN A 33 11.56 0.98 -2.08
N ALA A 34 11.82 1.51 -0.90
CA ALA A 34 12.46 2.80 -0.69
C ALA A 34 13.80 2.66 0.05
N ARG A 35 14.50 3.78 0.24
CA ARG A 35 15.93 3.79 0.58
C ARG A 35 16.28 3.08 1.90
N TYR A 36 15.43 3.16 2.92
CA TYR A 36 15.70 2.66 4.27
C TYR A 36 14.72 1.57 4.73
N HIS A 37 13.93 1.03 3.80
CA HIS A 37 13.00 -0.06 4.05
C HIS A 37 13.67 -1.42 3.92
N LYS A 38 13.21 -2.36 4.73
CA LYS A 38 13.45 -3.79 4.54
C LYS A 38 12.70 -4.31 3.31
N GLU A 39 13.12 -5.45 2.79
CA GLU A 39 12.40 -6.12 1.71
C GLU A 39 11.02 -6.62 2.18
N LYS A 40 10.94 -7.10 3.44
CA LYS A 40 9.70 -7.62 4.03
C LYS A 40 9.55 -7.16 5.49
N PRO A 41 8.31 -7.01 5.97
CA PRO A 41 8.06 -6.68 7.37
C PRO A 41 8.58 -7.77 8.32
N GLY A 42 8.96 -7.37 9.52
CA GLY A 42 9.31 -8.29 10.60
C GLY A 42 9.48 -7.59 11.94
N PRO A 43 9.57 -8.35 13.05
CA PRO A 43 9.69 -7.77 14.39
C PRO A 43 11.00 -7.02 14.59
N GLU A 44 10.94 -5.94 15.36
CA GLU A 44 12.04 -5.05 15.73
C GLU A 44 11.84 -4.57 17.18
N ASP A 45 12.20 -5.36 18.19
CA ASP A 45 11.83 -5.07 19.60
C ASP A 45 12.44 -3.77 20.16
N LYS A 46 13.46 -3.23 19.48
CA LYS A 46 14.28 -2.09 19.92
C LYS A 46 14.02 -0.81 19.14
N LEU A 47 12.89 -0.69 18.42
CA LEU A 47 12.53 0.59 17.80
C LEU A 47 12.51 1.72 18.84
N HIS A 48 13.09 2.86 18.46
CA HIS A 48 13.34 3.99 19.33
C HIS A 48 12.13 4.93 19.45
N GLY A 49 11.91 5.43 20.66
CA GLY A 49 10.99 6.54 20.93
C GLY A 49 9.60 6.36 20.29
N GLN A 50 9.26 7.32 19.43
CA GLN A 50 7.97 7.43 18.76
C GLN A 50 7.70 6.29 17.77
N CYS A 51 8.71 5.56 17.30
CA CYS A 51 8.55 4.44 16.39
C CYS A 51 8.24 3.11 17.11
N SER A 52 8.17 3.11 18.44
CA SER A 52 7.84 1.92 19.24
C SER A 52 6.52 1.21 18.90
N PRO A 53 5.47 1.88 18.37
CA PRO A 53 4.23 1.19 18.00
C PRO A 53 4.40 0.08 16.95
N TRP A 54 5.44 0.14 16.11
CA TRP A 54 5.67 -0.84 15.03
C TRP A 54 6.56 -2.02 15.44
N LYS A 55 6.99 -2.14 16.70
CA LYS A 55 7.95 -3.18 17.16
C LYS A 55 7.58 -4.61 16.79
N LYS A 56 6.28 -4.95 16.82
CA LYS A 56 5.82 -6.32 16.52
C LYS A 56 6.00 -6.68 15.04
N ASN A 57 5.92 -5.70 14.14
CA ASN A 57 6.00 -5.91 12.71
C ASN A 57 6.28 -4.57 11.99
N ALA A 58 7.52 -4.35 11.58
CA ALA A 58 7.99 -3.10 10.98
C ALA A 58 8.74 -3.32 9.67
N CYS A 59 8.72 -2.30 8.82
CA CYS A 59 9.54 -2.18 7.60
C CYS A 59 10.86 -1.45 7.81
N CYS A 60 11.03 -0.72 8.90
CA CYS A 60 12.26 0.00 9.21
C CYS A 60 13.22 -0.87 10.04
N PHE A 61 14.50 -0.50 10.06
CA PHE A 61 15.48 -1.04 11.00
C PHE A 61 15.53 -0.22 12.30
N VAL A 62 16.09 -0.79 13.37
CA VAL A 62 16.37 -0.06 14.62
C VAL A 62 17.15 1.24 14.36
N ASN A 63 18.19 1.20 13.52
CA ASN A 63 18.99 2.39 13.20
C ASN A 63 18.14 3.50 12.57
N THR A 64 17.25 3.14 11.62
CA THR A 64 16.32 4.08 10.99
C THR A 64 15.45 4.77 12.04
N SER A 65 14.93 4.03 13.02
CA SER A 65 14.12 4.62 14.08
C SER A 65 14.87 5.58 15.01
N ILE A 66 16.17 5.33 15.23
CA ILE A 66 17.04 6.24 16.01
C ILE A 66 17.30 7.52 15.20
N GLU A 67 17.66 7.37 13.93
CA GLU A 67 17.92 8.50 13.03
C GLU A 67 16.68 9.36 12.79
N ALA A 68 15.48 8.78 12.78
CA ALA A 68 14.22 9.53 12.68
C ALA A 68 14.05 10.59 13.80
N HIS A 69 14.74 10.45 14.93
CA HIS A 69 14.67 11.38 16.05
C HIS A 69 15.83 12.39 16.11
N LYS A 70 16.79 12.31 15.18
CA LYS A 70 17.95 13.21 15.12
C LYS A 70 17.70 14.39 14.20
N ASP A 71 18.30 15.53 14.54
CA ASP A 71 18.43 16.66 13.62
C ASP A 71 19.45 16.36 12.54
N ILE A 72 19.12 16.71 11.30
CA ILE A 72 19.98 16.49 10.12
C ILE A 72 20.45 15.02 10.07
N SER A 73 19.49 14.10 10.24
CA SER A 73 19.78 12.67 10.37
C SER A 73 20.42 12.07 9.12
N SER A 74 21.06 10.90 9.27
CA SER A 74 21.67 10.21 8.13
C SER A 74 20.66 9.67 7.10
N LEU A 75 19.35 9.76 7.38
CA LEU A 75 18.32 9.33 6.43
C LEU A 75 18.27 10.26 5.22
N TYR A 76 18.01 11.54 5.47
CA TYR A 76 17.80 12.51 4.39
C TYR A 76 18.62 13.78 4.57
N ARG A 77 19.38 13.90 5.66
CA ARG A 77 20.11 15.12 6.05
C ARG A 77 19.20 16.35 6.01
N PHE A 78 17.94 16.16 6.38
CA PHE A 78 16.94 17.22 6.37
C PHE A 78 17.09 18.06 7.62
N ASP A 79 17.16 19.38 7.44
CA ASP A 79 17.22 20.34 8.52
C ASP A 79 15.82 20.81 8.89
N TRP A 80 15.32 20.39 10.05
CA TRP A 80 14.02 20.83 10.57
C TRP A 80 14.03 22.31 10.94
N ASP A 81 15.20 22.90 11.21
CA ASP A 81 15.37 24.27 11.68
C ASP A 81 15.78 25.25 10.56
N HIS A 82 15.57 24.88 9.29
CA HIS A 82 15.99 25.66 8.12
C HIS A 82 15.39 27.08 8.04
N CYS A 83 14.31 27.36 8.78
CA CYS A 83 13.68 28.68 8.91
C CYS A 83 13.82 29.27 10.34
N GLY A 84 14.72 28.74 11.16
CA GLY A 84 14.84 29.01 12.59
C GLY A 84 14.42 27.79 13.43
N MET A 85 14.67 27.84 14.75
CA MET A 85 14.40 26.71 15.64
C MET A 85 12.93 26.29 15.60
N MET A 86 12.67 25.07 15.16
CA MET A 86 11.34 24.47 15.13
C MET A 86 10.87 24.16 16.55
N GLU A 87 9.61 24.46 16.83
CA GLU A 87 9.00 24.11 18.11
C GLU A 87 8.99 22.57 18.31
N PRO A 88 9.39 22.06 19.49
CA PRO A 88 9.43 20.62 19.74
C PRO A 88 8.09 19.90 19.53
N ALA A 89 6.97 20.58 19.82
CA ALA A 89 5.63 20.04 19.59
C ALA A 89 5.35 19.81 18.10
N CYS A 90 5.79 20.74 17.23
CA CYS A 90 5.71 20.59 15.78
C CYS A 90 6.61 19.47 15.27
N LYS A 91 7.89 19.47 15.69
CA LYS A 91 8.87 18.45 15.30
C LYS A 91 8.45 17.03 15.67
N ARG A 92 7.75 16.87 16.80
CA ARG A 92 7.17 15.59 17.21
C ARG A 92 6.30 14.96 16.10
N HIS A 93 5.54 15.75 15.34
CA HIS A 93 4.74 15.27 14.22
C HIS A 93 5.58 14.81 13.03
N PHE A 94 6.66 15.52 12.69
CA PHE A 94 7.58 15.11 11.62
C PHE A 94 8.31 13.81 11.93
N ILE A 95 8.69 13.60 13.19
CA ILE A 95 9.28 12.32 13.63
C ILE A 95 8.26 11.19 13.44
N GLN A 96 6.98 11.41 13.74
CA GLN A 96 5.94 10.38 13.60
C GLN A 96 5.52 10.12 12.16
N ASP A 97 5.53 11.16 11.33
CA ASP A 97 5.45 10.99 9.89
C ASP A 97 6.58 10.07 9.38
N THR A 98 7.82 10.36 9.79
CA THR A 98 8.98 9.51 9.46
C THR A 98 8.79 8.09 9.98
N CYS A 99 8.35 7.89 11.23
CA CYS A 99 8.09 6.54 11.76
C CYS A 99 6.99 5.81 10.97
N LEU A 100 5.88 6.49 10.61
CA LEU A 100 4.82 5.87 9.81
C LEU A 100 5.36 5.46 8.44
N TYR A 101 6.02 6.39 7.74
CA TYR A 101 6.54 6.19 6.39
C TYR A 101 7.57 5.07 6.34
N GLU A 102 8.55 5.08 7.25
CA GLU A 102 9.65 4.12 7.27
C GLU A 102 9.23 2.74 7.83
N CYS A 103 8.37 2.72 8.86
CA CYS A 103 8.12 1.49 9.62
C CYS A 103 6.82 0.78 9.27
N SER A 104 5.81 1.44 8.70
CA SER A 104 4.49 0.83 8.51
C SER A 104 4.46 -0.20 7.37
N PRO A 105 4.08 -1.46 7.65
CA PRO A 105 3.87 -2.47 6.61
C PRO A 105 2.47 -2.40 5.97
N ASN A 106 1.69 -1.36 6.31
CA ASN A 106 0.29 -1.23 5.95
C ASN A 106 0.04 -0.11 4.92
N LEU A 107 1.09 0.47 4.34
CA LEU A 107 0.96 1.53 3.34
C LEU A 107 0.79 1.02 1.91
N GLY A 108 0.84 -0.30 1.69
CA GLY A 108 0.82 -0.92 0.37
C GLY A 108 -0.28 -0.45 -0.59
N PRO A 109 -1.55 -0.27 -0.16
CA PRO A 109 -2.61 0.22 -1.06
C PRO A 109 -2.39 1.64 -1.59
N TRP A 110 -1.55 2.44 -0.92
CA TRP A 110 -1.30 3.85 -1.24
C TRP A 110 0.13 4.12 -1.66
N ILE A 111 0.86 3.10 -2.15
CA ILE A 111 2.13 3.35 -2.81
C ILE A 111 1.96 4.35 -3.99
N GLN A 112 0.72 4.69 -4.42
CA GLN A 112 0.41 5.78 -5.36
C GLN A 112 -0.80 6.72 -5.09
N GLU A 113 -1.59 6.66 -4.00
CA GLU A 113 -2.76 7.57 -3.82
C GLU A 113 -3.03 8.03 -2.36
N ALA A 114 -3.73 9.16 -2.15
CA ALA A 114 -4.09 9.70 -0.82
C ALA A 114 -5.63 9.68 -0.56
N SER A 115 -6.06 9.55 0.71
CA SER A 115 -7.47 9.37 1.12
C SER A 115 -8.13 10.64 1.68
N ASN A 116 -9.46 10.76 1.53
CA ASN A 116 -10.29 11.89 1.99
C ASN A 116 -11.10 11.62 3.30
N TYR A 117 -10.87 10.51 4.00
CA TYR A 117 -11.66 10.13 5.20
C TYR A 117 -11.04 10.60 6.54
N SER A 118 -11.88 10.78 7.57
CA SER A 118 -11.48 11.20 8.93
C SER A 118 -10.95 10.06 9.81
N ARG A 119 -10.10 10.40 10.80
CA ARG A 119 -9.50 9.45 11.77
C ARG A 119 -10.56 8.61 12.50
N GLY A 120 -10.29 7.31 12.68
CA GLY A 120 -11.19 6.37 13.37
C GLY A 120 -12.30 5.77 12.48
N SER A 121 -12.41 6.20 11.22
CA SER A 121 -13.41 5.69 10.27
C SER A 121 -13.16 4.25 9.77
N GLY A 122 -11.97 3.70 10.03
CA GLY A 122 -11.48 2.49 9.36
C GLY A 122 -11.17 2.69 7.86
N ARG A 123 -11.22 3.93 7.36
CA ARG A 123 -11.06 4.28 5.93
C ARG A 123 -9.94 5.31 5.67
N CYS A 124 -9.09 5.58 6.66
CA CYS A 124 -7.88 6.37 6.48
C CYS A 124 -6.77 5.86 7.39
N ILE A 125 -5.52 5.97 6.93
CA ILE A 125 -4.35 5.61 7.74
C ILE A 125 -4.20 6.58 8.92
N GLN A 126 -3.85 6.03 10.07
CA GLN A 126 -3.58 6.75 11.30
C GLN A 126 -2.08 6.72 11.58
N MET A 127 -1.46 7.89 11.61
CA MET A 127 -0.06 8.07 12.04
C MET A 127 0.12 7.80 13.54
N TRP A 128 -0.93 8.03 14.33
CA TRP A 128 -0.88 7.92 15.79
C TRP A 128 -1.97 6.96 16.27
N PHE A 129 -1.57 5.96 17.03
CA PHE A 129 -2.47 4.97 17.62
C PHE A 129 -1.86 4.40 18.90
N ASP A 130 -2.72 3.85 19.76
CA ASP A 130 -2.30 3.14 20.97
C ASP A 130 -1.90 1.70 20.60
N PRO A 131 -0.63 1.29 20.75
CA PRO A 131 -0.20 -0.06 20.39
C PRO A 131 -0.84 -1.15 21.26
N PHE A 132 -1.33 -0.82 22.46
CA PHE A 132 -2.02 -1.77 23.33
C PHE A 132 -3.43 -2.11 22.84
N GLN A 133 -4.00 -1.28 21.96
CA GLN A 133 -5.29 -1.51 21.32
C GLN A 133 -5.16 -2.15 19.92
N GLY A 134 -3.93 -2.48 19.51
CA GLY A 134 -3.65 -3.00 18.18
C GLY A 134 -3.44 -1.89 17.13
N ASN A 135 -2.95 -2.28 15.95
CA ASN A 135 -2.70 -1.34 14.86
C ASN A 135 -3.97 -1.18 14.02
N PRO A 136 -4.64 -0.02 14.06
CA PRO A 136 -5.88 0.18 13.31
C PRO A 136 -5.66 0.17 11.80
N ASN A 137 -4.43 0.38 11.32
CA ASN A 137 -4.11 0.46 9.90
C ASN A 137 -4.15 -0.89 9.18
N GLU A 138 -4.15 -2.01 9.90
CA GLU A 138 -4.30 -3.34 9.29
C GLU A 138 -5.65 -3.49 8.60
N GLU A 139 -6.73 -3.03 9.24
CA GLU A 139 -8.08 -3.08 8.66
C GLU A 139 -8.26 -2.05 7.55
N VAL A 140 -7.71 -0.84 7.70
CA VAL A 140 -7.75 0.19 6.67
C VAL A 140 -7.07 -0.32 5.38
N ALA A 141 -5.88 -0.91 5.51
CA ALA A 141 -5.17 -1.45 4.36
C ALA A 141 -5.96 -2.57 3.68
N ARG A 142 -6.57 -3.46 4.47
CA ARG A 142 -7.43 -4.54 3.97
C ARG A 142 -8.62 -4.00 3.17
N PHE A 143 -9.32 -3.00 3.69
CA PHE A 143 -10.46 -2.36 3.03
C PHE A 143 -10.08 -1.79 1.65
N TYR A 144 -8.97 -1.05 1.58
CA TYR A 144 -8.54 -0.46 0.30
C TYR A 144 -8.04 -1.51 -0.70
N ALA A 145 -7.26 -2.50 -0.25
CA ALA A 145 -6.83 -3.60 -1.12
C ALA A 145 -8.02 -4.37 -1.72
N GLU A 146 -9.10 -4.56 -0.97
CA GLU A 146 -10.34 -5.17 -1.49
C GLU A 146 -11.04 -4.28 -2.52
N SER A 147 -11.13 -2.97 -2.28
CA SER A 147 -11.75 -2.02 -3.21
C SER A 147 -11.03 -1.92 -4.55
N MET A 148 -9.69 -2.03 -4.55
CA MET A 148 -8.87 -2.00 -5.78
C MET A 148 -9.01 -3.30 -6.59
N ASN A 149 -9.24 -4.44 -5.93
CA ASN A 149 -9.49 -5.72 -6.58
C ASN A 149 -10.89 -5.83 -7.21
N GLY A 150 -11.88 -5.10 -6.69
CA GLY A 150 -13.26 -5.11 -7.20
C GLY A 150 -13.41 -4.59 -8.63
N ALA A 151 -12.47 -3.76 -9.10
CA ALA A 151 -12.43 -3.30 -10.48
C ALA A 151 -12.17 -4.45 -11.49
N GLY A 152 -11.56 -5.56 -11.06
CA GLY A 152 -11.28 -6.72 -11.91
C GLY A 152 -12.48 -7.64 -12.18
N LEU A 153 -13.56 -7.54 -11.42
CA LEU A 153 -14.78 -8.34 -11.67
C LEU A 153 -15.60 -7.82 -12.86
N HIS A 154 -15.44 -6.55 -13.24
CA HIS A 154 -16.06 -5.99 -14.44
C HIS A 154 -15.29 -6.37 -15.73
N GLU A 155 -14.04 -6.81 -15.60
CA GLU A 155 -13.16 -7.25 -16.71
C GLU A 155 -13.42 -8.71 -17.16
N ALA A 156 -14.17 -9.51 -16.38
CA ALA A 156 -14.49 -10.89 -16.74
C ALA A 156 -15.81 -11.04 -17.54
N TRP A 157 -16.67 -10.01 -17.55
CA TRP A 157 -17.91 -10.02 -18.32
C TRP A 157 -17.69 -10.16 -19.84
N PRO A 158 -16.71 -9.48 -20.46
CA PRO A 158 -16.39 -9.67 -21.87
C PRO A 158 -15.95 -11.11 -22.19
N LEU A 159 -15.21 -11.74 -21.29
CA LEU A 159 -14.73 -13.13 -21.45
C LEU A 159 -15.87 -14.13 -21.31
N HIS A 160 -16.75 -13.96 -20.31
CA HIS A 160 -17.93 -14.82 -20.14
C HIS A 160 -18.92 -14.66 -21.30
N PHE A 161 -19.13 -13.44 -21.80
CA PHE A 161 -20.00 -13.18 -22.95
C PHE A 161 -19.40 -13.76 -24.24
N CYS A 162 -18.08 -13.63 -24.45
CA CYS A 162 -17.40 -14.28 -25.58
C CYS A 162 -17.44 -15.81 -25.50
N LEU A 163 -17.23 -16.40 -24.31
CA LEU A 163 -17.30 -17.86 -24.15
C LEU A 163 -18.71 -18.39 -24.45
N LEU A 164 -19.74 -17.67 -23.99
CA LEU A 164 -21.15 -17.99 -24.27
C LEU A 164 -21.44 -17.93 -25.77
N LEU A 165 -20.97 -16.89 -26.47
CA LEU A 165 -21.13 -16.75 -27.92
C LEU A 165 -20.41 -17.87 -28.70
N VAL A 166 -19.22 -18.28 -28.26
CA VAL A 166 -18.47 -19.40 -28.86
C VAL A 166 -19.17 -20.74 -28.60
N LEU A 167 -19.69 -20.97 -27.40
CA LEU A 167 -20.44 -22.18 -27.06
C LEU A 167 -21.75 -22.29 -27.85
N LEU A 168 -22.50 -21.20 -27.98
CA LEU A 168 -23.72 -21.14 -28.80
C LEU A 168 -23.42 -21.44 -30.28
N TRP A 169 -22.25 -21.01 -30.78
CA TRP A 169 -21.80 -21.29 -32.15
C TRP A 169 -21.35 -22.74 -32.36
N LEU A 170 -20.69 -23.37 -31.39
CA LEU A 170 -20.28 -24.78 -31.48
C LEU A 170 -21.46 -25.76 -31.40
N LEU A 171 -22.59 -25.31 -30.85
CA LEU A 171 -23.80 -26.10 -30.67
C LEU A 171 -24.87 -25.88 -31.76
N SER A 172 -24.61 -25.00 -32.74
CA SER A 172 -25.49 -24.73 -33.91
C SER A 172 -24.90 -25.32 -35.19
#